data_AF-X1FRC7-F1
#
_entry.id   AF-X1FRC7-F1
#
_cell.length_a   1.000
_cell.length_b   1.000
_cell.length_c   1.000
_cell.angle_alpha   90.00
_cell.angle_beta   90.00
_cell.angle_gamma   90.00
#
_symmetry.space_group_name_H-M   'P 1'
#
loop_
_entity.id
_entity.type
_entity.pdbx_description
1 polymer ?
#
loop_
_entity_poly.entity_id
_entity_poly.type
_entity_poly.pdbx_seq_one_letter_code
_entity_poly.pdbx_strand_id
1 'polypeptide(L)'
;MRVVKNILKQSIKGKSNIHLYFNREERYEFIFNLFKNYIKNSVLDVGCSNGYLKRYLTDDIKYVGIDIEGEPDFIVDLEKDKLTMFKDKSFFVVICTDVLEHLDNLHEIFDELTRVSKKYIIISLPNSWFLFKFPLVRGKTKTDFKFYGLPKNNPPDRHKWFFNYD
;
A
#
# COMPACT_ATOMS: atom_id res chain seq x y z
N MET A 1 15.05 11.30 -6.30
CA MET A 1 13.95 10.70 -5.53
C MET A 1 14.46 9.39 -4.92
N ARG A 2 14.33 9.16 -3.61
CA ARG A 2 14.71 7.87 -3.02
C ARG A 2 13.44 7.06 -2.82
N VAL A 3 13.25 6.01 -3.64
CA VAL A 3 12.25 4.98 -3.36
C VAL A 3 12.82 4.13 -2.22
N VAL A 4 12.23 4.21 -1.03
CA VAL A 4 12.56 3.28 0.04
C VAL A 4 11.86 1.98 -0.30
N LYS A 5 12.51 1.11 -1.07
CA LYS A 5 12.03 -0.25 -1.34
C LYS A 5 12.25 -1.09 -0.10
N ASN A 6 11.24 -1.19 0.76
CA ASN A 6 11.20 -2.19 1.82
C ASN A 6 9.94 -3.03 1.61
N ILE A 7 10.18 -4.30 1.30
CA ILE A 7 9.16 -5.31 1.15
C ILE A 7 8.60 -5.54 2.56
N LEU A 8 7.37 -5.10 2.82
CA LEU A 8 6.66 -5.48 4.04
C LEU A 8 6.39 -6.98 3.95
N LYS A 9 7.25 -7.78 4.58
CA LYS A 9 7.15 -9.24 4.56
C LYS A 9 6.08 -9.68 5.56
N GLN A 10 5.01 -10.29 5.07
CA GLN A 10 4.30 -11.31 5.86
C GLN A 10 5.19 -12.56 5.89
N SER A 11 5.86 -12.78 7.03
CA SER A 11 6.56 -14.00 7.50
C SER A 11 7.62 -14.65 6.58
N ILE A 12 8.88 -14.77 7.05
CA ILE A 12 9.76 -15.94 6.84
C ILE A 12 10.70 -16.04 8.05
N LYS A 13 10.76 -17.21 8.69
CA LYS A 13 11.74 -17.58 9.74
C LYS A 13 13.18 -17.37 9.23
N GLY A 14 13.91 -16.44 9.85
CA GLY A 14 15.35 -16.28 9.67
C GLY A 14 15.86 -14.84 9.90
N LYS A 15 16.37 -14.57 11.10
CA LYS A 15 17.23 -13.42 11.48
C LYS A 15 16.78 -11.98 11.19
N SER A 16 15.48 -11.70 11.11
CA SER A 16 14.93 -10.34 11.21
C SER A 16 13.73 -10.34 12.16
N ASN A 17 13.57 -9.34 13.02
CA ASN A 17 12.41 -9.17 13.89
C ASN A 17 11.12 -9.20 13.03
N ILE A 18 10.43 -10.34 13.03
CA ILE A 18 9.16 -10.52 12.33
C ILE A 18 8.11 -9.84 13.19
N HIS A 19 7.67 -8.66 12.78
CA HIS A 19 6.50 -8.03 13.36
C HIS A 19 5.27 -8.57 12.63
N LEU A 20 4.41 -9.26 13.36
CA LEU A 20 3.08 -9.63 12.88
C LEU A 20 2.12 -8.51 13.24
N TYR A 21 1.17 -8.24 12.35
CA TYR A 21 0.00 -7.41 12.58
C TYR A 21 -1.21 -8.15 12.01
N PHE A 22 -2.35 -8.01 12.66
CA PHE A 22 -3.55 -8.82 12.37
C PHE A 22 -4.71 -7.98 11.81
N ASN A 23 -4.62 -6.65 11.86
CA ASN A 23 -5.62 -5.73 11.34
C ASN A 23 -4.99 -4.50 10.67
N ARG A 24 -5.83 -3.67 10.04
CA ARG A 24 -5.41 -2.45 9.33
C ARG A 24 -4.72 -1.45 10.27
N GLU A 25 -5.20 -1.30 11.51
CA GLU A 25 -4.65 -0.34 12.47
C GLU A 25 -3.23 -0.72 12.92
N GLU A 26 -3.02 -1.97 13.34
CA GLU A 26 -1.69 -2.51 13.70
C GLU A 26 -0.69 -2.41 12.53
N ARG A 27 -1.15 -2.57 11.29
CA ARG A 27 -0.32 -2.37 10.09
C ARG A 27 0.18 -0.93 10.01
N TYR A 28 -0.69 0.05 10.21
CA TYR A 28 -0.33 1.47 10.18
C TYR A 28 0.58 1.88 11.34
N GLU A 29 0.37 1.32 12.53
CA GLU A 29 1.32 1.47 13.65
C GLU A 29 2.72 0.96 13.27
N PHE A 30 2.78 -0.23 12.68
CA PHE A 30 4.04 -0.83 12.24
C PHE A 30 4.74 0.02 11.17
N ILE A 31 4.00 0.48 10.15
CA ILE A 31 4.51 1.37 9.10
C ILE A 31 5.06 2.65 9.71
N PHE A 32 4.30 3.29 10.62
CA PHE A 32 4.75 4.50 11.29
C PHE A 32 6.04 4.25 12.06
N ASN A 33 6.10 3.22 12.90
CA ASN A 33 7.29 2.91 13.69
C ASN A 33 8.52 2.62 12.84
N LEU A 34 8.34 1.90 11.72
CA LEU A 34 9.42 1.56 10.80
C LEU A 34 9.94 2.79 10.04
N PHE A 35 9.06 3.72 9.67
CA PHE A 35 9.39 4.83 8.77
C PHE A 35 9.28 6.23 9.38
N LYS A 36 9.05 6.39 10.68
CA LYS A 36 8.88 7.69 11.35
C LYS A 36 9.95 8.74 11.01
N ASN A 37 11.20 8.31 10.78
CA ASN A 37 12.29 9.21 10.41
C ASN A 37 12.15 9.83 9.00
N TYR A 38 11.32 9.24 8.15
CA TYR A 38 11.00 9.70 6.79
C TYR A 38 9.69 10.48 6.73
N ILE A 39 8.86 10.43 7.78
CA ILE A 39 7.55 11.07 7.86
C ILE A 39 7.73 12.46 8.50
N LYS A 40 7.70 13.51 7.68
CA LYS A 40 7.90 14.90 8.11
C LYS A 40 7.08 15.86 7.24
N ASN A 41 6.77 17.05 7.76
CA ASN A 41 6.18 18.19 7.06
C ASN A 41 4.79 17.94 6.43
N SER A 42 4.70 17.09 5.41
CA SER A 42 3.44 16.76 4.74
C SER A 42 3.42 15.31 4.22
N VAL A 43 2.30 14.64 4.45
CA VAL A 43 2.05 13.24 4.09
C VAL A 43 0.82 13.16 3.19
N LEU A 44 0.95 12.45 2.07
CA LEU A 44 -0.19 11.91 1.33
C LEU A 44 -0.29 10.41 1.63
N ASP A 45 -1.44 9.99 2.14
CA ASP A 45 -1.75 8.60 2.45
C ASP A 45 -2.75 8.06 1.42
N VAL A 46 -2.26 7.21 0.51
CA VAL A 46 -3.00 6.68 -0.64
C VAL A 46 -3.52 5.29 -0.29
N GLY A 47 -4.84 5.12 -0.33
CA GLY A 47 -5.51 3.95 0.25
C GLY A 47 -5.64 4.07 1.77
N CYS A 48 -5.99 5.26 2.26
CA CYS A 48 -5.98 5.55 3.69
C CYS A 48 -7.08 4.83 4.49
N SER A 49 -8.13 4.33 3.82
CA SER A 49 -9.34 3.80 4.45
C SER A 49 -9.88 4.77 5.52
N ASN A 50 -9.86 4.40 6.80
CA ASN A 50 -10.32 5.25 7.91
C ASN A 50 -9.22 6.17 8.48
N GLY A 51 -8.15 6.42 7.72
CA GLY A 51 -7.09 7.36 8.10
C GLY A 51 -6.29 6.95 9.34
N TYR A 52 -6.09 5.65 9.60
CA TYR A 52 -5.42 5.14 10.80
C TYR A 52 -4.03 5.75 11.02
N LEU A 53 -3.28 6.04 9.95
CA LEU A 53 -1.97 6.67 10.04
C LEU A 53 -2.00 8.01 10.78
N LYS A 54 -3.08 8.78 10.60
CA LYS A 54 -3.25 10.13 11.16
C LYS A 54 -3.09 10.14 12.68
N ARG A 55 -3.48 9.06 13.36
CA ARG A 55 -3.42 8.91 14.83
C ARG A 55 -2.00 8.92 15.39
N TYR A 56 -1.01 8.56 14.56
CA TYR A 56 0.38 8.48 14.97
C TYR A 56 1.19 9.72 14.59
N LEU A 57 0.61 10.64 13.81
CA LEU A 57 1.27 11.86 13.37
C LEU A 57 1.17 12.94 14.44
N THR A 58 2.20 13.78 14.51
CA THR A 58 2.20 14.99 15.32
C THR A 58 1.47 16.12 14.58
N ASP A 59 0.90 17.08 15.32
CA ASP A 59 0.07 18.17 14.76
C ASP A 59 0.80 19.07 13.76
N ASP A 60 2.14 19.10 13.77
CA ASP A 60 2.96 19.85 12.82
C ASP A 60 3.08 19.17 11.44
N ILE A 61 2.64 17.92 11.32
CA ILE A 61 2.65 17.18 10.06
C ILE A 61 1.30 17.35 9.38
N LYS A 62 1.30 18.01 8.22
CA LYS A 62 0.10 18.10 7.38
C LYS A 62 -0.24 16.72 6.79
N TYR A 63 -1.39 16.18 7.14
CA TYR A 63 -1.91 14.93 6.59
C TYR A 63 -2.97 15.19 5.51
N VAL A 64 -2.96 14.37 4.46
CA VAL A 64 -4.06 14.21 3.49
C VAL A 64 -4.22 12.72 3.20
N GLY A 65 -5.43 12.20 3.41
CA GLY A 65 -5.80 10.83 3.04
C GLY A 65 -6.69 10.79 1.80
N ILE A 66 -6.41 9.85 0.89
CA ILE A 66 -7.27 9.56 -0.26
C ILE A 66 -7.60 8.07 -0.32
N ASP A 67 -8.84 7.76 -0.67
CA ASP A 67 -9.34 6.40 -0.84
C ASP A 67 -10.66 6.43 -1.62
N ILE A 68 -11.12 5.29 -2.14
CA ILE A 68 -12.46 5.12 -2.70
C ILE A 68 -13.50 4.81 -1.60
N GLU A 69 -13.05 4.30 -0.44
CA GLU A 69 -13.88 3.91 0.70
C GLU A 69 -13.37 4.45 2.05
N GLY A 70 -14.21 4.37 3.09
CA GLY A 70 -13.86 4.74 4.46
C GLY A 70 -14.06 6.22 4.77
N GLU A 71 -13.09 6.84 5.44
CA GLU A 71 -13.15 8.23 5.89
C GLU A 71 -11.96 9.06 5.34
N PRO A 72 -11.76 9.13 4.01
CA PRO A 72 -10.69 9.92 3.42
C PRO A 72 -11.00 11.42 3.44
N ASP A 73 -9.97 12.25 3.33
CA ASP A 73 -10.14 13.69 3.09
C ASP A 73 -10.65 13.96 1.65
N PHE A 74 -10.27 13.10 0.69
CA PHE A 74 -10.79 13.11 -0.67
C PHE A 74 -11.15 11.70 -1.14
N ILE A 75 -12.36 11.54 -1.67
CA ILE A 75 -12.79 10.30 -2.32
C ILE A 75 -12.20 10.27 -3.74
N VAL A 76 -11.40 9.25 -4.07
CA VAL A 76 -10.69 9.12 -5.35
C VAL A 76 -10.73 7.67 -5.82
N ASP A 77 -11.19 7.44 -7.05
CA ASP A 77 -11.13 6.12 -7.70
C ASP A 77 -9.85 6.05 -8.54
N LEU A 78 -8.78 5.49 -7.99
CA LEU A 78 -7.46 5.43 -8.65
C LEU A 78 -7.44 4.61 -9.96
N GLU A 79 -8.49 3.82 -10.25
CA GLU A 79 -8.61 3.15 -11.55
C GLU A 79 -9.04 4.12 -12.67
N LYS A 80 -9.71 5.22 -12.30
CA LYS A 80 -10.32 6.17 -13.24
C LYS A 80 -9.71 7.56 -13.15
N ASP A 81 -9.28 7.95 -11.96
CA ASP A 81 -8.86 9.29 -11.61
C ASP A 81 -7.33 9.37 -11.49
N LYS A 82 -6.78 10.52 -11.90
CA LYS A 82 -5.40 10.89 -11.64
C LYS A 82 -5.31 11.80 -10.42
N LEU A 83 -4.09 12.03 -9.93
CA LEU A 83 -3.84 12.92 -8.79
C LEU A 83 -3.68 14.39 -9.19
N THR A 84 -4.43 14.85 -10.19
CA THR A 84 -4.31 16.19 -10.78
C THR A 84 -4.72 17.31 -9.84
N MET A 85 -5.48 17.01 -8.77
CA MET A 85 -5.77 17.98 -7.71
C MET A 85 -4.52 18.38 -6.91
N PHE A 86 -3.46 17.57 -6.98
CA PHE A 86 -2.20 17.83 -6.29
C PHE A 86 -1.13 18.33 -7.25
N LYS A 87 -0.42 19.37 -6.81
CA LYS A 87 0.72 19.94 -7.54
C LYS A 87 1.94 19.03 -7.43
N ASP A 88 2.86 19.17 -8.36
CA ASP A 88 4.14 18.48 -8.32
C ASP A 88 4.87 18.76 -7.00
N LYS A 89 5.43 17.71 -6.41
CA LYS A 89 6.23 17.77 -5.16
C LYS A 89 5.51 18.46 -4.00
N SER A 90 4.18 18.35 -3.92
CA SER A 90 3.38 18.96 -2.86
C SER A 90 3.46 18.24 -1.51
N PHE A 91 3.84 16.96 -1.51
CA PHE A 91 3.95 16.15 -0.28
C PHE A 91 5.39 15.77 0.00
N PHE A 92 5.87 15.96 1.23
CA PHE A 92 7.21 15.56 1.61
C PHE A 92 7.40 14.04 1.45
N VAL A 93 6.41 13.27 1.91
CA VAL A 93 6.34 11.83 1.75
C VAL A 93 4.96 11.41 1.22
N VAL A 94 4.96 10.41 0.35
CA VAL A 94 3.75 9.71 -0.10
C VAL A 94 3.82 8.29 0.43
N ILE A 95 2.74 7.81 1.03
CA ILE A 95 2.60 6.44 1.54
C ILE A 95 1.47 5.78 0.76
N CYS A 96 1.71 4.59 0.23
CA CYS A 96 0.76 3.83 -0.56
C CYS A 96 0.91 2.34 -0.22
N THR A 97 -0.04 1.79 0.54
CA THR A 97 0.10 0.42 1.06
C THR A 97 -1.07 -0.47 0.70
N ASP A 98 -0.76 -1.55 0.01
CA ASP A 98 -1.72 -2.57 -0.43
C ASP A 98 -2.86 -1.96 -1.29
N VAL A 99 -2.45 -1.26 -2.35
CA VAL A 99 -3.33 -0.51 -3.28
C VAL A 99 -2.94 -0.83 -4.72
N LEU A 100 -1.66 -0.66 -5.06
CA LEU A 100 -1.18 -0.75 -6.45
C LEU A 100 -1.46 -2.13 -7.07
N GLU A 101 -1.45 -3.21 -6.30
CA GLU A 101 -1.80 -4.56 -6.76
C GLU A 101 -3.21 -4.68 -7.35
N HIS A 102 -4.11 -3.75 -7.00
CA HIS A 102 -5.51 -3.76 -7.41
C HIS A 102 -5.78 -2.90 -8.65
N LEU A 103 -4.80 -2.14 -9.17
CA LEU A 103 -5.01 -1.16 -10.23
C LEU A 103 -4.60 -1.70 -11.60
N ASP A 104 -5.46 -1.59 -12.62
CA ASP A 104 -5.08 -1.95 -14.00
C ASP A 104 -4.02 -0.97 -14.56
N ASN A 105 -4.14 0.31 -14.20
CA ASN A 105 -3.27 1.42 -14.60
C ASN A 105 -2.10 1.68 -13.62
N LEU A 106 -1.56 0.63 -12.98
CA LEU A 106 -0.54 0.72 -11.93
C LEU A 106 0.61 1.69 -12.28
N HIS A 107 1.19 1.57 -13.48
CA HIS A 107 2.35 2.38 -13.87
C HIS A 107 2.03 3.88 -13.92
N GLU A 108 0.85 4.23 -14.42
CA GLU A 108 0.40 5.61 -14.49
C GLU A 108 0.18 6.19 -13.08
N ILE A 109 -0.47 5.43 -12.20
CA ILE A 109 -0.67 5.87 -10.82
C ILE A 109 0.67 5.94 -10.09
N PHE A 110 1.59 5.01 -10.31
CA PHE A 110 2.93 5.08 -9.76
C PHE A 110 3.65 6.37 -10.20
N ASP A 111 3.58 6.74 -11.48
CA ASP A 111 4.14 7.99 -11.98
C ASP A 111 3.51 9.21 -11.29
N GLU A 112 2.19 9.20 -11.06
CA GLU A 112 1.50 10.25 -10.28
C GLU A 112 1.99 10.30 -8.82
N LEU A 113 2.17 9.16 -8.14
CA LEU A 113 2.76 9.11 -6.80
C LEU A 113 4.16 9.72 -6.80
N THR A 114 4.94 9.48 -7.84
CA THR A 114 6.28 10.07 -7.98
C THR A 114 6.24 11.57 -8.23
N ARG A 115 5.31 12.04 -9.05
CA ARG A 115 5.14 13.46 -9.38
C ARG A 115 4.76 14.27 -8.15
N VAL A 116 3.80 13.81 -7.35
CA VAL A 116 3.32 14.54 -6.17
C VAL A 116 4.27 14.42 -4.97
N SER A 117 5.15 13.41 -4.95
CA SER A 117 6.18 13.24 -3.93
C SER A 117 7.36 14.18 -4.11
N LYS A 118 7.75 14.87 -3.04
CA LYS A 118 8.92 15.74 -2.99
C LYS A 118 10.19 14.98 -2.66
N LYS A 119 10.14 14.05 -1.70
CA LYS A 119 11.35 13.43 -1.15
C LYS A 119 11.29 11.91 -1.10
N TYR A 120 10.23 11.36 -0.52
CA TYR A 120 10.11 9.94 -0.24
C TYR A 120 8.78 9.37 -0.73
N ILE A 121 8.83 8.10 -1.15
CA ILE A 121 7.66 7.28 -1.41
C ILE A 121 7.87 5.99 -0.64
N ILE A 122 6.87 5.62 0.16
CA ILE A 122 6.82 4.37 0.92
C ILE A 122 5.72 3.54 0.29
N ILE A 123 6.09 2.39 -0.28
CA ILE A 123 5.16 1.48 -0.95
C ILE A 123 5.20 0.11 -0.26
N SER A 124 4.01 -0.43 0.03
CA SER A 124 3.82 -1.85 0.36
C SER A 124 3.18 -2.55 -0.81
N LEU A 125 3.69 -3.74 -1.13
CA LEU A 125 3.12 -4.65 -2.11
C LEU A 125 3.10 -6.07 -1.51
N PRO A 126 2.14 -6.91 -1.92
CA PRO A 126 2.03 -8.26 -1.42
C PRO A 126 3.20 -9.11 -1.91
N ASN A 127 3.74 -9.93 -1.00
CA ASN A 127 4.64 -11.02 -1.38
C ASN A 127 3.82 -12.18 -1.95
N SER A 128 3.49 -12.08 -3.25
CA SER A 128 2.64 -13.05 -3.95
C SER A 128 3.20 -14.46 -3.91
N TRP A 129 4.52 -14.63 -3.96
CA TRP A 129 5.15 -15.95 -3.84
C TRP A 129 4.91 -16.59 -2.47
N PHE A 130 5.05 -15.82 -1.40
CA PHE A 130 4.74 -16.30 -0.06
C PHE A 130 3.26 -16.72 0.05
N LEU A 131 2.34 -15.89 -0.43
CA LEU A 131 0.91 -16.18 -0.43
C LEU A 131 0.56 -17.43 -1.26
N PHE A 132 1.25 -17.66 -2.37
CA PHE A 132 0.97 -18.76 -3.29
C PHE A 132 1.61 -20.10 -2.89
N LYS A 133 2.84 -20.07 -2.35
CA LYS A 133 3.63 -21.28 -2.07
C LYS A 133 2.97 -22.19 -1.03
N PHE A 134 2.42 -21.62 0.05
CA PHE A 134 1.91 -22.42 1.18
C PHE A 134 0.61 -23.19 0.89
N PRO A 135 -0.38 -22.63 0.18
CA PRO A 135 -1.53 -23.41 -0.29
C PRO A 135 -1.11 -24.47 -1.31
N LEU A 136 -0.25 -24.11 -2.28
CA LEU A 136 0.17 -25.02 -3.34
C LEU A 136 0.86 -26.28 -2.79
N VAL A 137 1.83 -26.12 -1.88
CA VAL A 137 2.55 -27.25 -1.25
C VAL A 137 1.63 -28.14 -0.41
N ARG A 138 0.51 -27.61 0.09
CA ARG A 138 -0.48 -28.37 0.86
C ARG A 138 -1.57 -29.01 0.00
N GLY A 139 -1.45 -28.94 -1.33
CA GLY A 139 -2.45 -29.49 -2.25
C GLY A 139 -3.80 -28.76 -2.19
N LYS A 140 -3.82 -27.51 -1.70
CA LYS A 140 -5.02 -26.68 -1.65
C LYS A 140 -5.43 -26.22 -3.06
N THR A 141 -6.73 -26.07 -3.30
CA THR A 141 -7.29 -25.81 -4.64
C THR A 141 -7.60 -24.33 -4.87
N LYS A 142 -8.11 -23.96 -6.05
CA LYS A 142 -8.43 -22.58 -6.50
C LYS A 142 -9.20 -21.73 -5.47
N THR A 143 -10.00 -22.34 -4.58
CA THR A 143 -10.79 -21.64 -3.57
C THR A 143 -9.98 -21.13 -2.37
N ASP A 144 -8.73 -21.58 -2.21
CA ASP A 144 -7.87 -21.21 -1.08
C ASP A 144 -6.98 -19.98 -1.35
N PHE A 145 -6.95 -19.48 -2.59
CA PHE A 145 -6.17 -18.33 -2.99
C PHE A 145 -7.03 -17.07 -2.95
N LYS A 146 -7.09 -16.40 -1.79
CA LYS A 146 -8.00 -15.26 -1.52
C LYS A 146 -8.04 -14.21 -2.64
N PHE A 147 -6.89 -13.87 -3.22
CA PHE A 147 -6.74 -12.77 -4.19
C PHE A 147 -6.47 -13.22 -5.63
N TYR A 148 -6.24 -14.51 -5.87
CA TYR A 148 -5.81 -15.06 -7.16
C TYR A 148 -6.68 -16.25 -7.56
N GLY A 149 -7.15 -16.28 -8.80
CA GLY A 149 -7.95 -17.41 -9.28
C GLY A 149 -8.62 -17.12 -10.60
N LEU A 150 -9.46 -18.06 -11.04
CA LEU A 150 -10.32 -17.89 -12.22
C LEU A 150 -11.79 -18.15 -11.84
N PRO A 151 -12.38 -17.31 -10.97
CA PRO A 151 -13.79 -17.43 -10.59
C PRO A 151 -14.70 -17.07 -11.77
N LYS A 152 -15.95 -17.56 -11.72
CA LYS A 152 -16.96 -17.27 -12.75
C LYS A 152 -17.33 -15.78 -12.83
N ASN A 153 -17.36 -15.10 -11.69
CA ASN A 153 -17.69 -13.68 -11.59
C ASN A 153 -16.42 -12.88 -11.31
N ASN A 154 -16.38 -11.62 -11.76
CA ASN A 154 -15.26 -10.73 -11.51
C ASN A 154 -15.21 -10.32 -10.03
N PRO A 155 -14.18 -10.74 -9.26
CA PRO A 155 -14.07 -10.33 -7.87
C PRO A 155 -13.64 -8.86 -7.74
N PRO A 156 -14.28 -8.09 -6.85
CA PRO A 156 -13.92 -6.69 -6.63
C PRO A 156 -12.53 -6.53 -6.02
N ASP A 157 -12.19 -7.34 -5.00
CA ASP A 157 -10.93 -7.28 -4.24
C ASP A 157 -9.86 -8.23 -4.81
N ARG A 158 -9.64 -8.20 -6.12
CA ARG A 158 -8.67 -9.10 -6.79
C ARG A 158 -7.32 -8.42 -6.94
N HIS A 159 -6.24 -9.19 -6.81
CA HIS A 159 -4.92 -8.71 -7.20
C HIS A 159 -4.78 -8.89 -8.71
N LYS A 160 -4.46 -7.81 -9.42
CA LYS A 160 -4.28 -7.78 -10.87
C LYS A 160 -2.83 -8.03 -11.27
N TRP A 161 -1.90 -7.85 -10.33
CA TRP A 161 -0.46 -8.02 -10.54
C TRP A 161 0.13 -9.08 -9.62
N PHE A 162 0.92 -9.98 -10.20
CA PHE A 162 1.73 -10.94 -9.44
C PHE A 162 3.16 -10.42 -9.34
N PHE A 163 3.46 -9.64 -8.30
CA PHE A 163 4.81 -9.09 -8.12
C PHE A 163 5.86 -10.16 -7.85
N ASN A 164 7.00 -10.04 -8.52
CA ASN A 164 8.20 -10.82 -8.30
C ASN A 164 9.43 -9.91 -8.29
N TYR A 165 10.57 -10.41 -7.82
CA TYR A 165 11.86 -9.72 -7.97
C TYR A 165 12.53 -10.22 -9.25
N ASP A 166 13.00 -9.29 -10.07
CA ASP A 166 14.03 -9.56 -11.08
C ASP A 166 15.41 -9.66 -10.41
#